data_AF-J9FVB6-F1
#
_entry.id   AF-J9FVB6-F1
#
_cell.length_a   1.000
_cell.length_b   1.000
_cell.length_c   1.000
_cell.angle_alpha   90.00
_cell.angle_beta   90.00
_cell.angle_gamma   90.00
#
_symmetry.space_group_name_H-M   'P 1'
#
loop_
_entity.id
_entity.type
_entity.pdbx_description
1 polymer ?
#
loop_
_entity_poly.entity_id
_entity_poly.type
_entity_poly.pdbx_seq_one_letter_code
_entity_poly.pdbx_strand_id
1 'polypeptide(L)'
;DLANGGVMNEDAHAKELGLKGITNSVEDVIVARDIMLCRDTGVKLHLCHCSTKNSVTMVERAKLEGISVTAEVCPHHFILTSDDIRKIEPTVDAENKVAIEADADTNFKMNPPLRSREDVQALKEGLRDNIMDVIATDHAPHTFEEKNT
;
A
#
# COMPACT_ATOMS: atom_id res chain seq x y z
N ASP A 1 -7.23 -0.14 -16.38
CA ASP A 1 -6.47 -0.16 -15.12
C ASP A 1 -7.46 -0.05 -13.96
N LEU A 2 -7.38 -0.95 -12.97
CA LEU A 2 -8.29 -0.96 -11.80
C LEU A 2 -8.03 0.22 -10.85
N ALA A 3 -6.80 0.74 -10.81
CA ALA A 3 -6.47 1.91 -9.99
C ALA A 3 -7.12 3.20 -10.51
N ASN A 4 -7.50 3.24 -11.80
CA ASN A 4 -8.20 4.35 -12.43
C ASN A 4 -7.55 5.73 -12.17
N GLY A 5 -6.22 5.81 -12.02
CA GLY A 5 -5.54 7.07 -11.68
C GLY A 5 -5.74 7.56 -10.24
N GLY A 6 -6.13 6.68 -9.31
CA GLY A 6 -6.08 6.95 -7.89
C GLY A 6 -4.65 7.19 -7.40
N VAL A 7 -4.52 7.98 -6.32
CA VAL A 7 -3.22 8.42 -5.79
C VAL A 7 -3.05 8.16 -4.29
N MET A 8 -4.10 7.71 -3.62
CA MET A 8 -4.10 7.32 -2.20
C MET A 8 -5.20 6.29 -1.94
N ASN A 9 -5.38 5.83 -0.71
CA ASN A 9 -6.47 4.89 -0.39
C ASN A 9 -7.86 5.48 -0.67
N GLU A 10 -8.80 4.66 -1.13
CA GLU A 10 -10.20 5.10 -1.29
C GLU A 10 -10.96 5.06 0.04
N ASP A 11 -11.00 6.19 0.74
CA ASP A 11 -11.68 6.34 2.02
C ASP A 11 -12.28 7.75 2.23
N ALA A 12 -12.70 8.05 3.45
CA ALA A 12 -13.25 9.36 3.81
C ALA A 12 -12.20 10.48 3.70
N HIS A 13 -10.94 10.19 3.99
CA HIS A 13 -9.88 11.20 3.97
C HIS A 13 -9.49 11.58 2.54
N ALA A 14 -9.45 10.62 1.59
CA ALA A 14 -9.30 10.94 0.17
C ALA A 14 -10.38 11.91 -0.33
N LYS A 15 -11.63 11.72 0.10
CA LYS A 15 -12.74 12.63 -0.25
C LYS A 15 -12.56 14.02 0.36
N GLU A 16 -12.05 14.11 1.59
CA GLU A 16 -11.75 15.38 2.28
C GLU A 16 -10.59 16.15 1.62
N LEU A 17 -9.61 15.42 1.09
CA LEU A 17 -8.49 15.96 0.31
C LEU A 17 -8.87 16.27 -1.15
N GLY A 18 -10.05 15.85 -1.61
CA GLY A 18 -10.43 15.98 -3.02
C GLY A 18 -9.63 15.07 -3.97
N LEU A 19 -8.96 14.05 -3.44
CA LEU A 19 -8.07 13.16 -4.18
C LEU A 19 -8.80 11.89 -4.62
N LYS A 20 -8.37 11.35 -5.76
CA LYS A 20 -8.90 10.09 -6.28
C LYS A 20 -8.31 8.91 -5.50
N GLY A 21 -9.19 8.06 -4.96
CA GLY A 21 -8.80 6.87 -4.21
C GLY A 21 -8.46 5.65 -5.08
N ILE A 22 -7.71 4.73 -4.50
CA ILE A 22 -7.41 3.38 -4.99
C ILE A 22 -8.11 2.41 -4.03
N THR A 23 -9.04 1.61 -4.51
CA THR A 23 -9.73 0.60 -3.67
C THR A 23 -8.80 -0.54 -3.28
N ASN A 24 -9.10 -1.23 -2.16
CA ASN A 24 -8.38 -2.44 -1.77
C ASN A 24 -8.48 -3.54 -2.84
N SER A 25 -9.58 -3.58 -3.60
CA SER A 25 -9.80 -4.56 -4.68
C SER A 25 -8.72 -4.55 -5.77
N VAL A 26 -7.99 -3.44 -5.95
CA VAL A 26 -6.86 -3.37 -6.89
C VAL A 26 -5.76 -4.36 -6.50
N GLU A 27 -5.45 -4.46 -5.21
CA GLU A 27 -4.49 -5.44 -4.68
C GLU A 27 -5.16 -6.82 -4.56
N ASP A 28 -6.35 -6.87 -3.96
CA ASP A 28 -6.99 -8.13 -3.58
C ASP A 28 -7.23 -9.06 -4.78
N VAL A 29 -7.65 -8.51 -5.93
CA VAL A 29 -7.93 -9.30 -7.13
C VAL A 29 -6.65 -9.93 -7.68
N ILE A 30 -5.52 -9.22 -7.62
CA ILE A 30 -4.24 -9.73 -8.11
C ILE A 30 -3.72 -10.82 -7.18
N VAL A 31 -3.79 -10.60 -5.86
CA VAL A 31 -3.43 -11.60 -4.85
C VAL A 31 -4.25 -12.87 -5.01
N ALA A 32 -5.58 -12.75 -5.09
CA ALA A 32 -6.46 -13.91 -5.26
C ALA A 32 -6.14 -14.70 -6.54
N ARG A 33 -5.98 -14.01 -7.67
CA ARG A 33 -5.64 -14.62 -8.96
C ARG A 33 -4.30 -15.37 -8.86
N ASP A 34 -3.28 -14.74 -8.32
CA ASP A 34 -1.93 -15.32 -8.31
C ASP A 34 -1.81 -16.50 -7.36
N ILE A 35 -2.52 -16.48 -6.22
CA ILE A 35 -2.66 -17.64 -5.34
C ILE A 35 -3.30 -18.83 -6.07
N MET A 36 -4.37 -18.60 -6.84
CA MET A 36 -5.01 -19.67 -7.62
C MET A 36 -4.07 -20.24 -8.67
N LEU A 37 -3.33 -19.39 -9.39
CA LEU A 37 -2.33 -19.83 -10.37
C LEU A 37 -1.18 -20.59 -9.69
N CYS A 38 -0.73 -20.14 -8.53
CA CYS A 38 0.30 -20.83 -7.73
C CYS A 38 -0.15 -22.24 -7.34
N ARG A 39 -1.40 -22.39 -6.89
CA ARG A 39 -1.98 -23.71 -6.59
C ARG A 39 -1.98 -24.63 -7.80
N ASP A 40 -2.45 -24.14 -8.95
CA ASP A 40 -2.64 -24.97 -10.14
C ASP A 40 -1.30 -25.34 -10.81
N THR A 41 -0.27 -24.50 -10.64
CA THR A 41 1.06 -24.72 -11.24
C THR A 41 2.08 -25.34 -10.30
N GLY A 42 1.86 -25.28 -8.98
CA GLY A 42 2.80 -25.76 -7.96
C GLY A 42 4.08 -24.93 -7.81
N VAL A 43 4.15 -23.74 -8.43
CA VAL A 43 5.28 -22.83 -8.26
C VAL A 43 5.29 -22.21 -6.86
N LYS A 44 6.40 -21.57 -6.50
CA LYS A 44 6.46 -20.72 -5.30
C LYS A 44 6.04 -19.30 -5.67
N LEU A 45 5.10 -18.75 -4.93
CA LEU A 45 4.64 -17.36 -5.07
C LEU A 45 5.15 -16.53 -3.90
N HIS A 46 5.65 -15.34 -4.22
CA HIS A 46 5.94 -14.29 -3.25
C HIS A 46 5.11 -13.05 -3.58
N LEU A 47 4.38 -12.53 -2.60
CA LEU A 47 3.56 -11.33 -2.75
C LEU A 47 4.27 -10.13 -2.12
N CYS A 48 4.63 -9.16 -2.95
CA CYS A 48 5.34 -7.96 -2.51
C CYS A 48 4.42 -7.00 -1.74
N HIS A 49 5.02 -6.28 -0.78
CA HIS A 49 4.49 -5.10 -0.10
C HIS A 49 2.96 -5.12 0.11
N CYS A 50 2.41 -6.18 0.72
CA CYS A 50 0.97 -6.31 0.94
C CYS A 50 0.46 -5.19 1.86
N SER A 51 -0.67 -4.58 1.51
CA SER A 51 -1.22 -3.44 2.22
C SER A 51 -2.62 -3.65 2.77
N THR A 52 -3.36 -4.68 2.32
CA THR A 52 -4.77 -4.87 2.72
C THR A 52 -4.95 -6.02 3.72
N LYS A 53 -5.99 -5.90 4.55
CA LYS A 53 -6.47 -6.99 5.43
C LYS A 53 -6.87 -8.24 4.65
N ASN A 54 -7.43 -8.05 3.45
CA ASN A 54 -7.85 -9.16 2.60
C ASN A 54 -6.63 -9.94 2.08
N SER A 55 -5.53 -9.26 1.70
CA SER A 55 -4.27 -9.90 1.36
C SER A 55 -3.76 -10.78 2.51
N VAL A 56 -3.77 -10.29 3.75
CA VAL A 56 -3.41 -11.09 4.94
C VAL A 56 -4.28 -12.34 5.05
N THR A 57 -5.60 -12.18 4.95
CA THR A 57 -6.56 -13.29 5.06
C THR A 57 -6.35 -14.33 3.95
N MET A 58 -6.06 -13.88 2.73
CA MET A 58 -5.84 -14.77 1.59
C MET A 58 -4.52 -15.53 1.71
N VAL A 59 -3.45 -14.88 2.17
CA VAL A 59 -2.16 -15.51 2.45
C VAL A 59 -2.29 -16.57 3.53
N GLU A 60 -2.99 -16.27 4.64
CA GLU A 60 -3.27 -17.22 5.70
C GLU A 60 -3.99 -18.47 5.17
N ARG A 61 -5.09 -18.28 4.44
CA ARG A 61 -5.86 -19.38 3.85
C ARG A 61 -5.03 -20.21 2.88
N ALA A 62 -4.23 -19.56 2.02
CA ALA A 62 -3.37 -20.25 1.09
C ALA A 62 -2.34 -21.14 1.80
N LYS A 63 -1.72 -20.63 2.88
CA LYS A 63 -0.79 -21.42 3.71
C LYS A 63 -1.50 -22.59 4.39
N LEU A 64 -2.71 -22.40 4.93
CA LEU A 64 -3.52 -23.47 5.53
C LEU A 64 -3.88 -24.59 4.52
N GLU A 65 -4.07 -24.22 3.26
CA GLU A 65 -4.31 -25.16 2.15
C GLU A 65 -3.00 -25.81 1.63
N GLY A 66 -1.85 -25.47 2.18
CA GLY A 66 -0.55 -25.99 1.77
C GLY A 66 -0.02 -25.40 0.45
N ILE A 67 -0.60 -24.30 -0.02
CA ILE A 67 -0.12 -23.58 -1.22
C ILE A 67 1.22 -22.90 -0.88
N SER A 68 2.20 -22.97 -1.79
CA SER A 68 3.54 -22.43 -1.57
C SER A 68 3.59 -20.91 -1.77
N VAL A 69 3.01 -20.20 -0.81
CA VAL A 69 2.91 -18.73 -0.78
C VAL A 69 3.73 -18.15 0.36
N THR A 70 4.45 -17.08 0.03
CA THR A 70 5.07 -16.16 0.98
C THR A 70 4.64 -14.73 0.68
N ALA A 71 4.73 -13.84 1.67
CA ALA A 71 4.38 -12.44 1.51
C ALA A 71 5.26 -11.54 2.39
N GLU A 72 5.41 -10.29 1.98
CA GLU A 72 6.12 -9.26 2.73
C GLU A 72 5.23 -8.04 3.01
N VAL A 73 5.59 -7.27 4.04
CA VAL A 73 4.95 -5.99 4.36
C VAL A 73 6.01 -4.93 4.59
N CYS A 74 5.72 -3.69 4.17
CA CYS A 74 6.64 -2.57 4.39
C CYS A 74 6.42 -1.85 5.72
N PRO A 75 7.48 -1.30 6.33
CA PRO A 75 7.37 -0.51 7.56
C PRO A 75 6.30 0.57 7.52
N HIS A 76 6.20 1.29 6.41
CA HIS A 76 5.22 2.37 6.27
C HIS A 76 3.78 1.84 6.28
N HIS A 77 3.49 0.64 5.76
CA HIS A 77 2.13 0.06 5.77
C HIS A 77 1.68 -0.48 7.13
N PHE A 78 2.59 -0.88 8.03
CA PHE A 78 2.19 -1.31 9.39
C PHE A 78 2.42 -0.23 10.47
N ILE A 79 2.94 0.94 10.11
CA ILE A 79 3.13 2.07 11.04
C ILE A 79 2.12 3.19 10.77
N LEU A 80 1.91 3.54 9.50
CA LEU A 80 1.11 4.68 9.07
C LEU A 80 -0.18 4.22 8.40
N THR A 81 -1.17 5.11 8.43
CA THR A 81 -2.51 4.95 7.85
C THR A 81 -2.79 6.08 6.87
N SER A 82 -3.85 5.95 6.10
CA SER A 82 -4.33 7.06 5.26
C SER A 82 -4.71 8.32 6.05
N ASP A 83 -5.10 8.18 7.34
CA ASP A 83 -5.38 9.32 8.23
C ASP A 83 -4.13 10.18 8.54
N ASP A 84 -2.92 9.64 8.34
CA ASP A 84 -1.67 10.34 8.64
C ASP A 84 -1.24 11.29 7.52
N ILE A 85 -1.92 11.23 6.37
CA ILE A 85 -1.65 12.07 5.20
C ILE A 85 -2.07 13.50 5.52
N ARG A 86 -1.19 14.47 5.25
CA ARG A 86 -1.41 15.87 5.64
C ARG A 86 -1.75 16.71 4.43
N LYS A 87 -2.71 17.63 4.59
CA LYS A 87 -2.79 18.82 3.73
C LYS A 87 -1.54 19.65 3.93
N ILE A 88 -0.97 20.14 2.84
CA ILE A 88 0.12 21.11 2.88
C ILE A 88 -0.34 22.38 2.18
N GLU A 89 0.06 23.53 2.71
CA GLU A 89 -0.18 24.80 2.02
C GLU A 89 0.78 24.89 0.83
N PRO A 90 0.34 25.49 -0.29
CA PRO A 90 1.25 25.83 -1.38
C PRO A 90 2.36 26.73 -0.84
N THR A 91 3.59 26.21 -0.87
CA THR A 91 4.77 26.99 -0.50
C THR A 91 5.65 27.18 -1.72
N VAL A 92 6.35 28.31 -1.74
CA VAL A 92 7.48 28.49 -2.64
C VAL A 92 8.68 28.03 -1.86
N ASP A 93 9.31 26.94 -2.30
CA ASP A 93 10.61 26.58 -1.76
C ASP A 93 11.56 27.77 -1.97
N ALA A 94 12.01 28.41 -0.89
CA ALA A 94 12.86 29.59 -1.00
C ALA A 94 14.26 29.28 -1.56
N GLU A 95 14.72 28.02 -1.43
CA GLU A 95 16.00 27.54 -1.91
C GLU A 95 15.90 27.07 -3.37
N ASN A 96 14.85 26.31 -3.72
CA ASN A 96 14.69 25.72 -5.05
C ASN A 96 13.69 26.46 -5.97
N LYS A 97 12.97 27.48 -5.46
CA LYS A 97 12.00 28.32 -6.18
C LYS A 97 10.89 27.54 -6.91
N VAL A 98 10.55 26.35 -6.42
CA VAL A 98 9.44 25.55 -6.95
C VAL A 98 8.18 25.89 -6.16
N ALA A 99 7.10 26.22 -6.87
CA ALA A 99 5.78 26.32 -6.26
C ALA A 99 5.23 24.91 -6.07
N ILE A 100 4.91 24.56 -4.82
CA ILE A 100 4.26 23.28 -4.51
C ILE A 100 2.76 23.46 -4.77
N GLU A 101 2.24 22.90 -5.87
CA GLU A 101 0.82 22.90 -6.22
C GLU A 101 0.13 21.60 -5.74
N ALA A 102 0.44 21.16 -4.52
CA ALA A 102 -0.09 19.92 -3.98
C ALA A 102 -1.05 20.18 -2.80
N ASP A 103 -2.30 19.71 -2.92
CA ASP A 103 -3.30 19.76 -1.84
C ASP A 103 -2.98 18.81 -0.67
N ALA A 104 -1.98 17.92 -0.84
CA ALA A 104 -1.51 16.98 0.19
C ALA A 104 -0.02 16.63 0.02
N ASP A 105 0.64 16.26 1.13
CA ASP A 105 2.06 15.89 1.17
C ASP A 105 2.33 14.62 0.34
N THR A 106 2.99 14.80 -0.80
CA THR A 106 3.26 13.68 -1.71
C THR A 106 4.25 12.69 -1.12
N ASN A 107 4.99 12.99 -0.04
CA ASN A 107 5.86 12.01 0.62
C ASN A 107 5.09 10.80 1.18
N PHE A 108 3.77 10.93 1.38
CA PHE A 108 2.89 9.83 1.75
C PHE A 108 2.32 9.06 0.54
N LYS A 109 2.62 9.51 -0.69
CA LYS A 109 2.22 8.85 -1.93
C LYS A 109 3.26 7.79 -2.32
N MET A 110 2.87 6.53 -2.16
CA MET A 110 3.56 5.33 -2.66
C MET A 110 2.51 4.32 -3.19
N ASN A 111 2.96 3.18 -3.74
CA ASN A 111 2.08 2.15 -4.27
C ASN A 111 2.51 0.76 -3.78
N PRO A 112 1.67 0.00 -3.06
CA PRO A 112 0.29 0.35 -2.67
C PRO A 112 0.22 1.51 -1.67
N PRO A 113 -0.87 2.29 -1.63
CA PRO A 113 -0.97 3.44 -0.74
C PRO A 113 -1.11 3.02 0.73
N LEU A 114 -0.86 3.95 1.65
CA LEU A 114 -1.23 3.78 3.06
C LEU A 114 -2.74 3.57 3.19
N ARG A 115 -3.15 2.52 3.92
CA ARG A 115 -4.53 2.04 4.01
C ARG A 115 -5.19 2.43 5.34
N SER A 116 -6.40 1.91 5.55
CA SER A 116 -7.19 2.11 6.77
C SER A 116 -6.49 1.56 8.03
N ARG A 117 -6.94 1.98 9.21
CA ARG A 117 -6.47 1.43 10.49
C ARG A 117 -6.72 -0.07 10.61
N GLU A 118 -7.82 -0.54 10.04
CA GLU A 118 -8.19 -1.95 9.99
C GLU A 118 -7.19 -2.76 9.17
N ASP A 119 -6.74 -2.23 8.04
CA ASP A 119 -5.71 -2.84 7.21
C ASP A 119 -4.36 -2.87 7.95
N VAL A 120 -3.94 -1.76 8.56
CA VAL A 120 -2.71 -1.68 9.37
C VAL A 120 -2.72 -2.69 10.51
N GLN A 121 -3.85 -2.83 11.22
CA GLN A 121 -3.98 -3.78 12.31
C GLN A 121 -3.86 -5.22 11.81
N ALA A 122 -4.49 -5.55 10.68
CA ALA A 122 -4.38 -6.87 10.07
C ALA A 122 -2.95 -7.19 9.63
N LEU A 123 -2.19 -6.21 9.13
CA LEU A 123 -0.77 -6.41 8.77
C LEU A 123 0.09 -6.68 10.01
N LYS A 124 -0.14 -5.95 11.11
CA LYS A 124 0.55 -6.20 12.39
C LYS A 124 0.27 -7.60 12.93
N GLU A 125 -0.99 -8.02 12.90
CA GLU A 125 -1.40 -9.37 13.29
C GLU A 125 -0.79 -10.42 12.36
N GLY A 126 -0.80 -10.17 11.05
CA GLY A 126 -0.18 -11.03 10.05
C GLY A 126 1.33 -11.23 10.27
N LEU A 127 2.06 -10.17 10.63
CA LEU A 127 3.47 -10.27 11.01
C LEU A 127 3.66 -11.02 12.33
N ARG A 128 2.86 -10.70 13.36
CA ARG A 128 2.92 -11.37 14.68
C ARG A 128 2.69 -12.88 14.56
N ASP A 129 1.72 -13.26 13.74
CA ASP A 129 1.24 -14.64 13.62
C ASP A 129 1.97 -15.41 12.51
N ASN A 130 3.05 -14.84 11.93
CA ASN A 130 3.87 -15.41 10.85
C ASN A 130 3.09 -15.74 9.56
N ILE A 131 1.98 -15.04 9.32
CA ILE A 131 1.25 -15.05 8.05
C ILE A 131 2.04 -14.24 7.00
N MET A 132 2.61 -13.11 7.41
CA MET A 132 3.54 -12.32 6.61
C MET A 132 4.97 -12.72 6.97
N ASP A 133 5.74 -13.18 5.99
CA ASP A 133 6.99 -13.88 6.22
C ASP A 133 8.16 -12.94 6.52
N VAL A 134 8.19 -11.76 5.88
CA VAL A 134 9.32 -10.82 5.98
C VAL A 134 8.87 -9.37 5.99
N ILE A 135 9.74 -8.51 6.51
CA ILE A 135 9.64 -7.06 6.37
C ILE A 135 10.61 -6.61 5.27
N ALA A 136 10.10 -5.92 4.26
CA ALA A 136 10.89 -5.35 3.17
C ALA A 136 10.64 -3.85 3.06
N THR A 137 11.63 -3.06 2.68
CA THR A 137 11.52 -1.58 2.77
C THR A 137 10.73 -0.95 1.63
N ASP A 138 10.70 -1.59 0.46
CA ASP A 138 10.32 -0.99 -0.81
C ASP A 138 10.97 0.40 -1.01
N HIS A 139 12.31 0.46 -0.86
CA HIS A 139 13.04 1.71 -1.01
C HIS A 139 12.91 2.27 -2.44
N ALA A 140 12.10 3.33 -2.58
CA ALA A 140 11.78 3.99 -3.84
C ALA A 140 12.21 5.47 -3.81
N PRO A 141 13.49 5.78 -4.08
CA PRO A 141 13.98 7.15 -4.05
C PRO A 141 13.42 7.97 -5.20
N HIS A 142 13.00 9.20 -4.89
CA HIS A 142 12.63 10.25 -5.83
C HIS A 142 13.39 11.53 -5.52
N THR A 143 13.55 12.38 -6.52
CA THR A 143 14.14 13.71 -6.29
C THR A 143 13.22 14.57 -5.43
N PHE A 144 13.78 15.59 -4.78
CA PHE A 144 12.99 16.57 -4.05
C PHE A 144 11.97 17.25 -4.97
N GLU A 145 12.38 17.64 -6.19
CA GLU A 145 11.51 18.30 -7.15
C GLU A 145 10.28 17.45 -7.49
N GLU A 146 10.44 16.16 -7.82
CA GLU A 146 9.32 15.25 -8.13
C GLU A 146 8.34 15.03 -6.97
N LYS A 147 8.76 15.27 -5.73
CA LYS A 147 7.92 15.12 -4.52
C LYS A 147 7.31 16.46 -4.06
N ASN A 148 7.65 17.57 -4.72
CA ASN A 148 7.19 18.90 -4.36
C ASN A 148 6.52 19.62 -5.55
N THR A 149 6.01 18.85 -6.51
CA THR A 149 5.14 19.28 -7.61
C THR A 149 3.76 18.68 -7.43
#